data_AF-A0A9R0JMV1-F1
#
_entry.id   AF-A0A9R0JMV1-F1
#
_cell.length_a   1.000
_cell.length_b   1.000
_cell.length_c   1.000
_cell.angle_alpha   90.00
_cell.angle_beta   90.00
_cell.angle_gamma   90.00
#
_symmetry.space_group_name_H-M   'P 1'
#
loop_
_entity.id
_entity.type
_entity.pdbx_description
1 polymer ?
#
loop_
_entity_poly.entity_id
_entity_poly.type
_entity_poly.pdbx_seq_one_letter_code
_entity_poly.pdbx_strand_id
1 'polypeptide(L)'
;MKRRERSWMYDRLDGRNLKPDFLKGVGEFIQFCKEHPTCNDGDKIRCPCPSCDNRRFHDTETVRVHLYKKGFVRNYYQWICQGESLVESSRVQPNQYRDMVIDALGNNQEHLVNEEGNSVEEEPNDEAKKFIDLLKAAGDPLYEGSKLSVLEMASRIASLKCEFNLQHRCVDGFASLMNDAIPNNNQMGRTFNSTKKVLEGLELPHERIHTCPKGCLLFWKGDAQLDKCRVCGSDRYKKTAKGKLIPAKVLIYFPITPRLQRLYATKNISEDMTWHAKNPRVQNTFAHPSDSQAWKHLDTTFPNFASEPRNVRLGLCTDGFAPHGKFGSQYSCWPVILTPYNLPPSMCMKRPFMFLSLLVPGPKNPKGNLDVYMQPLIEELKQLWEVGAMTYDISSKQNFNLRAALLWTISDFPAYGMLSGWSTAGKKACPYCMDKSKAFWLEHGGKVSWFDCHRQFLPHDHPFRKNKTALCKNKVENGMGPHIMCGEELWQCVKDLPKATDGPEALKKLKSAKMGWFKQSILWELPYWKDLLLRHNLDVMHIEKNFFDQLINTVMDVKGSTSDTTSARKDMAKYCKRRQLELGNGNQTMPKAPFALDKAQKKVLCEWVRDLKFPDAYASNLSRD
;
A
#
# COMPACT_ATOMS: atom_id res chain seq x y z
N MET A 1 23.23 -15.02 2.43
CA MET A 1 24.11 -15.99 3.13
C MET A 1 25.26 -16.47 2.26
N LYS A 2 25.07 -17.37 1.29
CA LYS A 2 26.15 -18.07 0.54
C LYS A 2 27.28 -17.20 -0.07
N ARG A 3 26.99 -15.96 -0.51
CA ARG A 3 28.02 -15.04 -1.06
C ARG A 3 29.03 -14.57 0.00
N ARG A 4 28.63 -14.44 1.27
CA ARG A 4 29.53 -14.11 2.38
C ARG A 4 30.32 -15.34 2.84
N GLU A 5 29.68 -16.51 2.91
CA GLU A 5 30.30 -17.78 3.33
C GLU A 5 31.36 -18.30 2.34
N ARG A 6 31.14 -18.12 1.03
CA ARG A 6 32.04 -18.62 -0.03
C ARG A 6 32.82 -17.52 -0.72
N SER A 7 33.05 -16.41 -0.03
CA SER A 7 33.92 -15.33 -0.50
C SER A 7 35.33 -15.83 -0.84
N TRP A 8 35.81 -16.85 -0.11
CA TRP A 8 37.10 -17.52 -0.33
C TRP A 8 37.31 -18.00 -1.78
N MET A 9 36.24 -18.35 -2.52
CA MET A 9 36.34 -18.83 -3.91
C MET A 9 36.99 -17.81 -4.85
N TYR A 10 36.92 -16.52 -4.50
CA TYR A 10 37.45 -15.41 -5.29
C TYR A 10 38.61 -14.69 -4.61
N ASP A 11 38.97 -15.10 -3.39
CA ASP A 11 40.14 -14.62 -2.66
C ASP A 11 41.24 -15.68 -2.65
N ARG A 12 41.83 -15.92 -3.82
CA ARG A 12 42.68 -17.08 -4.08
C ARG A 12 44.14 -16.93 -3.64
N LEU A 13 44.72 -15.75 -3.85
CA LEU A 13 46.17 -15.54 -3.79
C LEU A 13 46.55 -14.65 -2.61
N ASP A 14 47.66 -15.00 -1.97
CA ASP A 14 48.43 -14.11 -1.12
C ASP A 14 49.81 -13.92 -1.78
N GLY A 15 49.99 -12.80 -2.46
CA GLY A 15 51.10 -12.59 -3.38
C GLY A 15 51.14 -13.63 -4.51
N ARG A 16 52.17 -14.49 -4.51
CA ARG A 16 52.33 -15.60 -5.48
C ARG A 16 51.86 -16.96 -4.95
N ASN A 17 51.49 -17.05 -3.67
CA ASN A 17 51.09 -18.29 -3.02
C ASN A 17 49.56 -18.42 -2.96
N LEU A 18 49.07 -19.66 -2.89
CA LEU A 18 47.65 -19.93 -2.68
C LEU A 18 47.30 -19.76 -1.20
N LYS A 19 46.18 -19.09 -0.92
CA LYS A 19 45.69 -18.92 0.44
C LYS A 19 45.25 -20.26 1.05
N PRO A 20 45.52 -20.51 2.34
CA PRO A 20 45.07 -21.72 3.02
C PRO A 20 43.55 -21.93 2.94
N ASP A 21 42.77 -20.86 3.08
CA ASP A 21 41.31 -20.90 2.99
C ASP A 21 40.82 -21.30 1.60
N PHE A 22 41.53 -20.88 0.54
CA PHE A 22 41.22 -21.30 -0.82
C PHE A 22 41.53 -22.79 -1.03
N LEU A 23 42.65 -23.29 -0.51
CA LEU A 23 43.01 -24.70 -0.57
C LEU A 23 41.97 -25.57 0.16
N LYS A 24 41.58 -25.17 1.37
CA LYS A 24 40.54 -25.83 2.17
C LYS A 24 39.21 -25.85 1.42
N GLY A 25 38.77 -24.71 0.91
CA GLY A 25 37.52 -24.60 0.18
C GLY A 25 37.50 -25.41 -1.13
N VAL A 26 38.61 -25.49 -1.86
CA VAL A 26 38.70 -26.39 -3.04
C VAL A 26 38.61 -27.86 -2.62
N GLY A 27 39.16 -28.22 -1.46
CA GLY A 27 38.99 -29.54 -0.85
C GLY A 27 37.52 -29.85 -0.57
N GLU A 28 36.81 -28.93 0.09
CA GLU A 28 35.37 -29.03 0.37
C GLU A 28 34.54 -29.15 -0.91
N PHE A 29 34.87 -28.38 -1.95
CA PHE A 29 34.22 -28.47 -3.26
C PHE A 29 34.38 -29.86 -3.90
N ILE A 30 35.59 -30.43 -3.89
CA ILE A 30 35.83 -31.76 -4.47
C ILE A 30 35.10 -32.83 -3.66
N GLN A 31 35.09 -32.71 -2.33
CA GLN A 31 34.37 -33.64 -1.45
C GLN A 31 32.86 -33.60 -1.75
N PHE A 32 32.30 -32.39 -1.87
CA PHE A 32 30.91 -32.21 -2.26
C PHE A 32 30.58 -32.89 -3.60
N CYS A 33 31.45 -32.75 -4.61
CA CYS A 33 31.23 -33.40 -5.92
C CYS A 33 31.24 -34.94 -5.81
N LYS A 34 32.06 -35.51 -4.93
CA LYS A 34 32.08 -36.97 -4.69
C LYS A 34 30.81 -37.46 -4.00
N GLU A 35 30.25 -36.65 -3.11
CA GLU A 35 28.99 -36.93 -2.40
C GLU A 35 27.75 -36.79 -3.31
N HIS A 36 27.90 -36.17 -4.49
CA HIS A 36 26.82 -35.95 -5.47
C HIS A 36 27.12 -36.63 -6.83
N PRO A 37 27.25 -37.98 -6.88
CA PRO A 37 27.69 -38.71 -8.06
C PRO A 37 26.72 -38.62 -9.26
N THR A 38 25.46 -38.27 -9.02
CA THR A 38 24.45 -38.10 -10.08
C THR A 38 24.76 -36.96 -11.06
N CYS A 39 25.64 -36.02 -10.67
CA CYS A 39 26.07 -34.90 -11.50
C CYS A 39 27.43 -35.12 -12.19
N ASN A 40 28.05 -36.27 -11.96
CA ASN A 40 29.35 -36.67 -12.47
C ASN A 40 29.23 -37.56 -13.71
N ASP A 41 30.34 -37.72 -14.45
CA ASP A 41 30.48 -38.64 -15.57
C ASP A 41 31.48 -39.74 -15.17
N GLY A 42 30.95 -40.82 -14.59
CA GLY A 42 31.75 -41.83 -13.90
C GLY A 42 32.55 -41.21 -12.74
N ASP A 43 33.86 -41.42 -12.74
CA ASP A 43 34.78 -40.87 -11.71
C ASP A 43 35.21 -39.41 -12.00
N LYS A 44 34.67 -38.76 -13.04
CA LYS A 44 35.02 -37.40 -13.44
C LYS A 44 33.97 -36.40 -12.98
N ILE A 45 34.44 -35.26 -12.46
CA ILE A 45 33.59 -34.15 -11.97
C ILE A 45 33.62 -32.97 -12.96
N ARG A 46 32.55 -32.17 -13.01
CA ARG A 46 32.51 -30.95 -13.85
C ARG A 46 33.46 -29.90 -13.29
N CYS A 47 34.31 -29.34 -14.14
CA CYS A 47 35.31 -28.35 -13.75
C CYS A 47 34.77 -26.90 -13.85
N PRO A 48 34.66 -26.14 -12.73
CA PRO A 48 34.15 -24.77 -12.72
C PRO A 48 35.22 -23.72 -13.02
N CYS A 49 36.38 -24.09 -13.59
CA CYS A 49 37.40 -23.11 -13.94
C CYS A 49 37.00 -22.28 -15.17
N PRO A 50 37.54 -21.06 -15.35
CA PRO A 50 37.19 -20.18 -16.47
C PRO A 50 37.36 -20.79 -17.87
N SER A 51 38.26 -21.76 -18.04
CA SER A 51 38.47 -22.43 -19.34
C SER A 51 37.49 -23.58 -19.60
N CYS A 52 36.94 -24.18 -18.55
CA CYS A 52 36.01 -25.31 -18.67
C CYS A 52 34.56 -24.89 -18.51
N ASP A 53 34.29 -23.76 -17.85
CA ASP A 53 32.97 -23.10 -17.73
C ASP A 53 31.85 -24.05 -17.28
N ASN A 54 32.15 -24.99 -16.36
CA ASN A 54 31.22 -26.05 -15.93
C ASN A 54 30.74 -27.02 -17.03
N ARG A 55 31.35 -27.03 -18.21
CA ARG A 55 30.93 -27.89 -19.35
C ARG A 55 31.74 -29.17 -19.49
N ARG A 56 33.00 -29.19 -19.02
CA ARG A 56 33.94 -30.31 -19.19
C ARG A 56 34.10 -31.12 -17.91
N PHE A 57 34.16 -32.44 -18.07
CA PHE A 57 34.40 -33.39 -17.00
C PHE A 57 35.88 -33.78 -16.95
N HIS A 58 36.47 -33.73 -15.77
CA HIS A 58 37.86 -34.11 -15.52
C HIS A 58 37.95 -34.90 -14.21
N ASP A 59 39.02 -35.68 -14.06
CA ASP A 59 39.33 -36.31 -12.78
C ASP A 59 39.61 -35.25 -11.69
N THR A 60 39.49 -35.67 -10.43
CA THR A 60 39.56 -34.74 -9.30
C THR A 60 40.91 -34.01 -9.18
N GLU A 61 42.02 -34.63 -9.59
CA GLU A 61 43.34 -33.99 -9.55
C GLU A 61 43.47 -32.92 -10.63
N THR A 62 42.99 -33.21 -11.85
CA THR A 62 42.96 -32.24 -12.94
C THR A 62 42.09 -31.03 -12.58
N VAL A 63 40.91 -31.24 -11.97
CA VAL A 63 40.06 -30.12 -11.51
C VAL A 63 40.77 -29.32 -10.42
N ARG A 64 41.43 -29.97 -9.45
CA ARG A 64 42.20 -29.29 -8.41
C ARG A 64 43.28 -28.39 -9.00
N VAL A 65 44.07 -28.91 -9.94
CA VAL A 65 45.11 -28.14 -10.66
C VAL A 65 44.51 -26.96 -11.43
N HIS A 66 43.37 -27.15 -12.09
CA HIS A 66 42.68 -26.08 -12.80
C HIS A 66 42.22 -24.96 -11.86
N LEU A 67 41.66 -25.28 -10.69
CA LEU A 67 41.20 -24.29 -9.72
C LEU A 67 42.37 -23.59 -9.04
N TYR A 68 43.46 -24.30 -8.73
CA TYR A 68 44.69 -23.71 -8.22
C TYR A 68 45.30 -22.73 -9.22
N LYS A 69 45.39 -23.09 -10.50
CA LYS A 69 45.98 -22.24 -11.55
C LYS A 69 45.08 -21.11 -12.05
N LYS A 70 43.76 -21.31 -12.10
CA LYS A 70 42.83 -20.36 -12.77
C LYS A 70 41.70 -19.82 -11.90
N GLY A 71 41.45 -20.39 -10.72
CA GLY A 71 40.30 -20.05 -9.88
C GLY A 71 38.97 -20.56 -10.43
N PHE A 72 37.88 -20.09 -9.83
CA PHE A 72 36.51 -20.39 -10.26
C PHE A 72 36.02 -19.38 -11.33
N VAL A 73 35.06 -19.80 -12.15
CA VAL A 73 34.31 -18.90 -13.04
C VAL A 73 33.59 -17.82 -12.22
N ARG A 74 33.55 -16.60 -12.75
CA ARG A 74 33.04 -15.42 -12.00
C ARG A 74 31.59 -15.61 -11.54
N ASN A 75 31.30 -15.14 -10.32
CA ASN A 75 29.97 -15.11 -9.71
C ASN A 75 29.29 -16.48 -9.48
N TYR A 76 30.03 -17.57 -9.56
CA TYR A 76 29.59 -18.92 -9.26
C TYR A 76 29.80 -19.28 -7.78
N TYR A 77 28.98 -18.72 -6.90
CA TYR A 77 29.04 -19.02 -5.45
C TYR A 77 28.22 -20.27 -5.06
N GLN A 78 27.42 -20.80 -6.00
CA GLN A 78 26.59 -21.99 -5.81
C GLN A 78 27.00 -23.04 -6.84
N TRP A 79 27.29 -24.25 -6.40
CA TRP A 79 27.78 -25.37 -7.16
C TRP A 79 26.63 -26.11 -7.88
N ILE A 80 25.76 -25.35 -8.54
CA ILE A 80 24.52 -25.83 -9.17
C ILE A 80 24.81 -26.91 -10.21
N CYS A 81 25.88 -26.74 -11.00
CA CYS A 81 26.31 -27.73 -11.99
C CYS A 81 26.88 -29.02 -11.37
N GLN A 82 27.21 -29.01 -10.08
CA GLN A 82 27.70 -30.14 -9.31
C GLN A 82 26.62 -30.74 -8.41
N GLY A 83 25.35 -30.35 -8.60
CA GLY A 83 24.21 -30.93 -7.89
C GLY A 83 23.85 -30.20 -6.60
N GLU A 84 24.47 -29.06 -6.31
CA GLU A 84 23.98 -28.21 -5.24
C GLU A 84 22.60 -27.68 -5.62
N SER A 85 21.58 -28.29 -5.02
CA SER A 85 20.19 -27.85 -5.13
C SER A 85 20.17 -26.35 -4.86
N LEU A 86 19.74 -25.57 -5.87
CA LEU A 86 19.02 -24.33 -5.58
C LEU A 86 18.00 -24.78 -4.56
N VAL A 87 18.07 -24.28 -3.31
CA VAL A 87 16.98 -24.46 -2.36
C VAL A 87 15.74 -24.24 -3.19
N GLU A 88 15.02 -25.33 -3.47
CA GLU A 88 13.85 -25.24 -4.29
C GLU A 88 12.95 -24.38 -3.41
N SER A 89 12.89 -23.09 -3.73
CA SER A 89 11.60 -22.46 -3.86
C SER A 89 10.86 -23.36 -4.84
N SER A 90 10.31 -24.44 -4.31
CA SER A 90 9.16 -25.10 -4.87
C SER A 90 8.33 -23.95 -5.43
N ARG A 91 7.99 -24.02 -6.71
CA ARG A 91 7.14 -23.03 -7.38
C ARG A 91 5.72 -23.01 -6.80
N VAL A 92 5.56 -23.38 -5.54
CA VAL A 92 4.51 -22.90 -4.67
C VAL A 92 4.82 -21.42 -4.51
N GLN A 93 3.96 -20.55 -5.06
CA GLN A 93 3.99 -19.16 -4.63
C GLN A 93 4.04 -19.16 -3.10
N PRO A 94 4.99 -18.46 -2.44
CA PRO A 94 5.00 -18.38 -1.00
C PRO A 94 3.61 -17.92 -0.57
N ASN A 95 2.89 -18.80 0.11
CA ASN A 95 1.57 -18.48 0.59
C ASN A 95 1.80 -17.55 1.78
N GLN A 96 1.73 -16.25 1.54
CA GLN A 96 2.01 -15.23 2.56
C GLN A 96 1.18 -15.43 3.84
N TYR A 97 -0.03 -16.00 3.73
CA TYR A 97 -0.86 -16.33 4.90
C TYR A 97 -0.33 -17.54 5.66
N ARG A 98 0.18 -18.57 4.95
CA ARG A 98 0.90 -19.69 5.56
C ARG A 98 2.16 -19.19 6.26
N ASP A 99 2.94 -18.33 5.61
CA ASP A 99 4.18 -17.80 6.19
C ASP A 99 3.90 -16.91 7.41
N MET A 100 2.87 -16.05 7.37
CA MET A 100 2.42 -15.30 8.56
C MET A 100 1.97 -16.19 9.71
N VAL A 101 1.29 -17.30 9.41
CA VAL A 101 0.83 -18.28 10.41
C VAL A 101 2.01 -19.06 10.99
N ILE A 102 2.96 -19.50 10.15
CA ILE A 102 4.20 -20.17 10.57
C ILE A 102 5.12 -19.22 11.36
N ASP A 103 5.21 -17.95 10.96
CA ASP A 103 5.98 -16.92 11.65
C ASP A 103 5.38 -16.58 13.02
N ALA A 104 4.05 -16.65 13.15
CA ALA A 104 3.36 -16.50 14.43
C ALA A 104 3.58 -17.74 15.33
N LEU A 105 3.64 -18.94 14.75
CA LEU A 105 3.94 -20.19 15.48
C LEU A 105 5.37 -20.23 16.03
N GLY A 106 6.30 -19.50 15.41
CA GLY A 106 7.72 -19.52 15.75
C GLY A 106 8.35 -20.85 15.37
N ASN A 107 9.38 -20.84 14.53
CA ASN A 107 10.31 -21.97 14.53
C ASN A 107 10.95 -22.03 15.93
N ASN A 108 10.49 -22.98 16.74
CA ASN A 108 11.16 -23.45 17.96
C ASN A 108 12.48 -24.16 17.59
N GLN A 109 13.37 -23.46 16.89
CA GLN A 109 14.79 -23.77 16.91
C GLN A 109 15.48 -22.62 17.64
N GLU A 110 15.91 -22.93 18.85
CA GLU A 110 16.80 -22.13 19.67
C GLU A 110 17.98 -21.62 18.83
N HIS A 111 17.94 -20.34 18.46
CA HIS A 111 19.15 -19.57 18.26
C HIS A 111 19.09 -18.38 19.20
N LEU A 112 19.45 -18.67 20.46
CA LEU A 112 19.85 -17.67 21.45
C LEU A 112 21.13 -17.00 20.93
N VAL A 113 21.00 -15.78 20.41
CA VAL A 113 22.10 -14.84 20.44
C VAL A 113 21.85 -13.99 21.66
N ASN A 114 22.64 -14.23 22.71
CA ASN A 114 22.71 -13.37 23.89
C ASN A 114 23.16 -11.98 23.45
N GLU A 115 22.24 -11.02 23.39
CA GLU A 115 22.57 -9.62 23.55
C GLU A 115 22.11 -9.20 24.95
N GLU A 116 23.08 -8.82 25.77
CA GLU A 116 22.90 -8.31 27.12
C GLU A 116 22.08 -7.00 27.08
N GLY A 117 20.77 -7.14 27.27
CA GLY A 117 19.87 -6.03 27.59
C GLY A 117 19.19 -6.31 28.92
N ASN A 118 19.39 -5.43 29.90
CA ASN A 118 18.71 -5.42 31.21
C ASN A 118 17.19 -5.13 31.08
N SER A 119 16.44 -5.97 30.37
CA SER A 119 14.98 -5.93 30.33
C SER A 119 14.42 -7.10 31.13
N VAL A 120 13.62 -6.79 32.15
CA VAL A 120 12.81 -7.79 32.85
C VAL A 120 11.81 -8.36 31.85
N GLU A 121 11.87 -9.66 31.58
CA GLU A 121 10.87 -10.33 30.75
C GLU A 121 9.53 -10.32 31.48
N GLU A 122 8.47 -9.89 30.80
CA GLU A 122 7.11 -9.87 31.36
C GLU A 122 6.28 -11.03 30.82
N GLU A 123 5.32 -11.51 31.62
CA GLU A 123 4.34 -12.47 31.10
C GLU A 123 3.42 -11.80 30.07
N PRO A 124 3.02 -12.52 29.00
CA PRO A 124 2.03 -12.03 28.06
C PRO A 124 0.72 -11.68 28.78
N ASN A 125 0.14 -10.51 28.48
CA ASN A 125 -1.21 -10.17 28.93
C ASN A 125 -2.26 -11.19 28.46
N ASP A 126 -3.43 -11.19 29.11
CA ASP A 126 -4.49 -12.18 28.89
C ASP A 126 -4.88 -12.35 27.41
N GLU A 127 -5.00 -11.25 26.65
CA GLU A 127 -5.32 -11.28 25.22
C GLU A 127 -4.20 -11.94 24.41
N ALA A 128 -2.94 -11.57 24.66
CA ALA A 128 -1.78 -12.17 24.00
C ALA A 128 -1.62 -13.65 24.37
N LYS A 129 -1.85 -14.00 25.64
CA LYS A 129 -1.79 -15.37 26.16
C LYS A 129 -2.80 -16.29 25.46
N LYS A 130 -4.06 -15.85 25.34
CA LYS A 130 -5.10 -16.58 24.57
C LYS A 130 -4.63 -16.88 23.14
N PHE A 131 -4.02 -15.90 22.47
CA PHE A 131 -3.53 -16.07 21.10
C PHE A 131 -2.31 -17.01 21.02
N ILE A 132 -1.35 -16.87 21.93
CA ILE A 132 -0.16 -17.74 22.01
C ILE A 132 -0.57 -19.19 22.29
N ASP A 133 -1.53 -19.40 23.20
CA ASP A 133 -2.01 -20.74 23.55
C ASP A 133 -2.76 -21.38 22.37
N LEU A 134 -3.55 -20.61 21.61
CA LEU A 134 -4.17 -21.06 20.37
C LEU A 134 -3.15 -21.46 19.31
N LEU A 135 -2.06 -20.69 19.15
CA LEU A 135 -0.99 -21.03 18.24
C LEU A 135 -0.27 -22.32 18.67
N LYS A 136 0.05 -22.47 19.95
CA LYS A 136 0.67 -23.69 20.48
C LYS A 136 -0.20 -24.92 20.23
N ALA A 137 -1.49 -24.85 20.56
CA ALA A 137 -2.44 -25.94 20.35
C ALA A 137 -2.62 -26.31 18.87
N ALA A 138 -2.43 -25.36 17.97
CA ALA A 138 -2.60 -25.56 16.54
C ALA A 138 -1.26 -25.89 15.81
N GLY A 139 -0.15 -25.87 16.56
CA GLY A 139 1.19 -26.31 16.14
C GLY A 139 1.37 -27.83 16.12
N ASP A 140 0.41 -28.60 16.62
CA ASP A 140 0.45 -30.06 16.60
C ASP A 140 0.61 -30.60 15.18
N PRO A 141 1.45 -31.64 14.99
CA PRO A 141 1.64 -32.25 13.68
C PRO A 141 0.31 -32.83 13.18
N LEU A 142 0.04 -32.71 11.88
CA LEU A 142 -1.19 -33.19 11.23
C LEU A 142 -1.48 -34.66 11.54
N TYR A 143 -0.42 -35.45 11.65
CA TYR A 143 -0.34 -36.83 12.12
C TYR A 143 1.11 -37.09 12.57
N GLU A 144 1.36 -38.18 13.29
CA GLU A 144 2.70 -38.53 13.76
C GLU A 144 3.73 -38.61 12.61
N GLY A 145 4.83 -37.86 12.71
CA GLY A 145 5.86 -37.76 11.66
C GLY A 145 5.53 -36.82 10.48
N SER A 146 4.37 -36.14 10.51
CA SER A 146 4.03 -35.11 9.52
C SER A 146 4.97 -33.91 9.58
N LYS A 147 5.37 -33.40 8.41
CA LYS A 147 6.07 -32.11 8.27
C LYS A 147 5.14 -30.90 8.36
N LEU A 148 3.83 -31.10 8.27
CA LEU A 148 2.80 -30.06 8.33
C LEU A 148 2.05 -30.13 9.65
N SER A 149 1.71 -28.97 10.23
CA SER A 149 0.79 -28.90 11.36
C SER A 149 -0.68 -28.88 10.91
N VAL A 150 -1.59 -29.13 11.86
CA VAL A 150 -3.04 -29.00 11.64
C VAL A 150 -3.40 -27.59 11.18
N LEU A 151 -2.81 -26.57 11.82
CA LEU A 151 -3.04 -25.18 11.48
C LEU A 151 -2.54 -24.81 10.08
N GLU A 152 -1.36 -25.30 9.71
CA GLU A 152 -0.76 -25.04 8.42
C GLU A 152 -1.64 -25.61 7.30
N MET A 153 -2.16 -26.83 7.48
CA MET A 153 -3.09 -27.44 6.55
C MET A 153 -4.39 -26.63 6.45
N ALA A 154 -4.99 -26.26 7.59
CA ALA A 154 -6.22 -25.47 7.61
C ALA A 154 -6.07 -24.11 6.90
N SER A 155 -4.96 -23.42 7.15
CA SER A 155 -4.64 -22.13 6.55
C SER A 155 -4.47 -22.21 5.03
N ARG A 156 -3.81 -23.27 4.53
CA ARG A 156 -3.66 -23.52 3.09
C ARG A 156 -5.02 -23.80 2.42
N ILE A 157 -5.87 -24.63 3.03
CA ILE A 157 -7.21 -24.92 2.51
C ILE A 157 -8.04 -23.63 2.41
N ALA A 158 -8.05 -22.82 3.47
CA ALA A 158 -8.76 -21.55 3.48
C ALA A 158 -8.23 -20.57 2.42
N SER A 159 -6.89 -20.48 2.29
CA SER A 159 -6.25 -19.66 1.26
C SER A 159 -6.66 -20.08 -0.16
N LEU A 160 -6.57 -21.39 -0.48
CA LEU A 160 -6.95 -21.92 -1.78
C LEU A 160 -8.44 -21.68 -2.08
N LYS A 161 -9.29 -21.88 -1.08
CA LYS A 161 -10.71 -21.59 -1.21
C LYS A 161 -10.94 -20.12 -1.59
N CYS A 162 -10.27 -19.19 -0.92
CA CYS A 162 -10.42 -17.76 -1.16
C CYS A 162 -9.85 -17.34 -2.51
N GLU A 163 -8.64 -17.80 -2.84
CA GLU A 163 -7.93 -17.46 -4.08
C GLU A 163 -8.68 -17.93 -5.33
N PHE A 164 -9.20 -19.15 -5.31
CA PHE A 164 -9.92 -19.75 -6.44
C PHE A 164 -11.45 -19.63 -6.32
N ASN A 165 -11.95 -18.91 -5.31
CA ASN A 165 -13.37 -18.74 -5.03
C ASN A 165 -14.16 -20.08 -5.02
N LEU A 166 -13.58 -21.11 -4.40
CA LEU A 166 -14.14 -22.46 -4.40
C LEU A 166 -15.41 -22.53 -3.55
N GLN A 167 -16.43 -23.23 -4.05
CA GLN A 167 -17.64 -23.52 -3.28
C GLN A 167 -17.33 -24.40 -2.07
N HIS A 168 -18.10 -24.27 -0.97
CA HIS A 168 -17.89 -25.07 0.25
C HIS A 168 -17.88 -26.57 -0.06
N ARG A 169 -18.86 -27.03 -0.84
CA ARG A 169 -18.97 -28.43 -1.26
C ARG A 169 -17.74 -28.93 -2.03
N CYS A 170 -17.11 -28.07 -2.83
CA CYS A 170 -15.90 -28.42 -3.56
C CYS A 170 -14.73 -28.63 -2.59
N VAL A 171 -14.58 -27.73 -1.61
CA VAL A 171 -13.56 -27.85 -0.57
C VAL A 171 -13.82 -29.07 0.33
N ASP A 172 -15.08 -29.33 0.70
CA ASP A 172 -15.46 -30.52 1.48
C ASP A 172 -15.09 -31.81 0.73
N GLY A 173 -15.35 -31.86 -0.58
CA GLY A 173 -14.97 -33.00 -1.43
C GLY A 173 -13.46 -33.24 -1.44
N PHE A 174 -12.66 -32.19 -1.66
CA PHE A 174 -11.20 -32.31 -1.64
C PHE A 174 -10.65 -32.62 -0.25
N ALA A 175 -11.20 -32.01 0.80
CA ALA A 175 -10.79 -32.26 2.18
C ALA A 175 -11.06 -33.71 2.58
N SER A 176 -12.22 -34.27 2.22
CA SER A 176 -12.53 -35.68 2.46
C SER A 176 -11.58 -36.60 1.69
N LEU A 177 -11.35 -36.35 0.40
CA LEU A 177 -10.44 -37.14 -0.42
C LEU A 177 -9.00 -37.13 0.15
N MET A 178 -8.51 -35.96 0.57
CA MET A 178 -7.20 -35.86 1.21
C MET A 178 -7.17 -36.60 2.55
N ASN A 179 -8.24 -36.55 3.35
CA ASN A 179 -8.34 -37.26 4.62
C ASN A 179 -8.21 -38.78 4.43
N ASP A 180 -8.80 -39.32 3.37
CA ASP A 180 -8.75 -40.75 3.04
C ASP A 180 -7.41 -41.16 2.40
N ALA A 181 -6.62 -40.19 1.90
CA ALA A 181 -5.31 -40.41 1.29
C ALA A 181 -4.13 -40.30 2.28
N ILE A 182 -4.33 -39.70 3.45
CA ILE A 182 -3.32 -39.57 4.51
C ILE A 182 -3.60 -40.58 5.65
N PRO A 183 -2.63 -40.84 6.55
CA PRO A 183 -2.81 -41.82 7.63
C PRO A 183 -4.08 -41.60 8.46
N ASN A 184 -4.75 -42.68 8.84
CA ASN A 184 -6.04 -42.63 9.55
C ASN A 184 -6.00 -41.96 10.92
N ASN A 185 -4.81 -41.78 11.52
CA ASN A 185 -4.58 -41.07 12.78
C ASN A 185 -4.36 -39.55 12.61
N ASN A 186 -4.82 -38.98 11.49
CA ASN A 186 -4.69 -37.54 11.23
C ASN A 186 -5.76 -36.71 11.94
N GLN A 187 -5.42 -35.45 12.21
CA GLN A 187 -6.31 -34.46 12.82
C GLN A 187 -6.90 -33.46 11.80
N MET A 188 -6.86 -33.79 10.50
CA MET A 188 -7.35 -32.89 9.45
C MET A 188 -8.88 -32.83 9.45
N GLY A 189 -9.43 -31.63 9.32
CA GLY A 189 -10.87 -31.46 9.14
C GLY A 189 -11.38 -32.02 7.80
N ARG A 190 -12.44 -32.84 7.83
CA ARG A 190 -13.09 -33.39 6.61
C ARG A 190 -13.96 -32.39 5.86
N THR A 191 -14.24 -31.23 6.45
CA THR A 191 -15.09 -30.18 5.89
C THR A 191 -14.45 -28.80 6.04
N PHE A 192 -14.84 -27.87 5.19
CA PHE A 192 -14.48 -26.47 5.33
C PHE A 192 -14.97 -25.89 6.66
N ASN A 193 -16.11 -26.36 7.19
CA ASN A 193 -16.58 -25.90 8.51
C ASN A 193 -15.64 -26.34 9.64
N SER A 194 -15.15 -27.59 9.61
CA SER A 194 -14.13 -28.05 10.57
C SER A 194 -12.79 -27.31 10.39
N THR A 195 -12.38 -27.04 9.15
CA THR A 195 -11.22 -26.18 8.85
C THR A 195 -11.41 -24.78 9.45
N LYS A 196 -12.60 -24.20 9.30
CA LYS A 196 -12.91 -22.88 9.85
C LYS A 196 -12.84 -22.86 11.38
N LYS A 197 -13.31 -23.91 12.05
CA LYS A 197 -13.20 -24.03 13.53
C LYS A 197 -11.75 -24.00 14.01
N VAL A 198 -10.83 -24.63 13.28
CA VAL A 198 -9.38 -24.56 13.60
C VAL A 198 -8.87 -23.11 13.49
N LEU A 199 -9.38 -22.36 12.51
CA LEU A 199 -8.97 -20.97 12.27
C LEU A 199 -9.74 -19.94 13.11
N GLU A 200 -10.81 -20.34 13.80
CA GLU A 200 -11.75 -19.43 14.49
C GLU A 200 -11.03 -18.56 15.53
N GLY A 201 -10.08 -19.13 16.28
CA GLY A 201 -9.26 -18.38 17.24
C GLY A 201 -8.27 -17.40 16.62
N LEU A 202 -7.96 -17.54 15.32
CA LEU A 202 -7.06 -16.66 14.58
C LEU A 202 -7.80 -15.55 13.81
N GLU A 203 -9.12 -15.71 13.62
CA GLU A 203 -9.95 -14.75 12.90
C GLU A 203 -9.91 -13.38 13.60
N LEU A 204 -9.61 -12.34 12.82
CA LEU A 204 -9.69 -10.96 13.31
C LEU A 204 -11.15 -10.50 13.21
N PRO A 205 -11.67 -9.80 14.23
CA PRO A 205 -13.08 -9.45 14.28
C PRO A 205 -13.46 -8.51 13.14
N HIS A 206 -14.75 -8.56 12.80
CA HIS A 206 -15.41 -7.58 11.96
C HIS A 206 -16.84 -7.37 12.45
N GLU A 207 -17.34 -6.17 12.29
CA GLU A 207 -18.69 -5.78 12.69
C GLU A 207 -19.53 -5.45 11.46
N ARG A 208 -20.81 -5.83 11.51
CA ARG A 208 -21.79 -5.52 10.48
C ARG A 208 -22.76 -4.49 11.02
N ILE A 209 -22.56 -3.24 10.63
CA ILE A 209 -23.33 -2.10 11.13
C ILE A 209 -24.42 -1.75 10.12
N HIS A 210 -25.68 -1.73 10.54
CA HIS A 210 -26.78 -1.35 9.66
C HIS A 210 -26.71 0.15 9.38
N THR A 211 -27.00 0.55 8.14
CA THR A 211 -26.89 1.95 7.72
C THR A 211 -28.16 2.42 7.03
N CYS A 212 -28.45 3.70 7.15
CA CYS A 212 -29.54 4.33 6.40
C CYS A 212 -29.33 4.11 4.88
N PRO A 213 -30.37 3.76 4.10
CA PRO A 213 -30.27 3.62 2.64
C PRO A 213 -29.67 4.85 1.93
N LYS A 214 -29.97 6.06 2.45
CA LYS A 214 -29.47 7.35 1.97
C LYS A 214 -28.09 7.73 2.55
N GLY A 215 -27.53 6.92 3.44
CA GLY A 215 -26.22 7.14 4.08
C GLY A 215 -26.20 8.26 5.11
N CYS A 216 -27.35 8.66 5.66
CA CYS A 216 -27.44 9.76 6.61
C CYS A 216 -27.06 9.38 8.05
N LEU A 217 -27.10 8.09 8.38
CA LEU A 217 -27.01 7.59 9.75
C LEU A 217 -26.48 6.15 9.78
N LEU A 218 -25.66 5.82 10.79
CA LEU A 218 -25.41 4.45 11.24
C LEU A 218 -26.39 4.10 12.37
N PHE A 219 -27.04 2.93 12.28
CA PHE A 219 -27.81 2.37 13.39
C PHE A 219 -26.84 1.73 14.38
N TRP A 220 -26.10 2.58 15.10
CA TRP A 220 -24.96 2.23 15.93
C TRP A 220 -24.96 3.05 17.23
N LYS A 221 -24.46 2.46 18.32
CA LYS A 221 -24.51 3.02 19.68
C LYS A 221 -25.91 3.55 20.03
N GLY A 222 -26.06 4.86 20.29
CA GLY A 222 -27.33 5.46 20.69
C GLY A 222 -28.47 5.28 19.69
N ASP A 223 -28.15 5.03 18.41
CA ASP A 223 -29.13 4.82 17.34
C ASP A 223 -29.37 3.33 17.01
N ALA A 224 -28.77 2.40 17.77
CA ALA A 224 -28.76 0.96 17.45
C ALA A 224 -30.15 0.31 17.47
N GLN A 225 -31.06 0.82 18.29
CA GLN A 225 -32.42 0.29 18.45
C GLN A 225 -33.45 0.96 17.54
N LEU A 226 -33.05 1.94 16.72
CA LEU A 226 -33.97 2.59 15.79
C LEU A 226 -34.29 1.66 14.62
N ASP A 227 -35.56 1.66 14.23
CA ASP A 227 -36.05 0.99 13.01
C ASP A 227 -36.13 1.93 11.81
N LYS A 228 -36.09 3.24 12.06
CA LYS A 228 -36.13 4.30 11.04
C LYS A 228 -35.01 5.31 11.27
N CYS A 229 -34.48 5.83 10.17
CA CYS A 229 -33.47 6.88 10.21
C CYS A 229 -34.07 8.17 10.77
N ARG A 230 -33.56 8.65 11.91
CA ARG A 230 -34.01 9.92 12.51
C ARG A 230 -33.77 11.17 11.64
N VAL A 231 -32.85 11.09 10.68
CA VAL A 231 -32.50 12.21 9.79
C VAL A 231 -33.42 12.32 8.57
N CYS A 232 -33.81 11.20 7.97
CA CYS A 232 -34.52 11.21 6.68
C CYS A 232 -35.75 10.30 6.62
N GLY A 233 -36.16 9.72 7.74
CA GLY A 233 -37.34 8.86 7.89
C GLY A 233 -37.27 7.50 7.19
N SER A 234 -36.16 7.16 6.53
CA SER A 234 -36.05 5.91 5.77
C SER A 234 -35.93 4.68 6.67
N ASP A 235 -36.62 3.61 6.31
CA ASP A 235 -36.58 2.34 7.05
C ASP A 235 -35.18 1.71 7.06
N ARG A 236 -34.83 1.11 8.20
CA ARG A 236 -33.61 0.31 8.39
C ARG A 236 -33.65 -0.99 7.60
N TYR A 237 -34.84 -1.57 7.49
CA TYR A 237 -35.06 -2.89 6.90
C TYR A 237 -35.85 -2.79 5.60
N LYS A 238 -35.60 -3.74 4.69
CA LYS A 238 -36.40 -3.99 3.49
C LYS A 238 -36.97 -5.41 3.54
N LYS A 239 -38.17 -5.60 3.01
CA LYS A 239 -38.80 -6.92 2.88
C LYS A 239 -38.28 -7.63 1.63
N THR A 240 -37.89 -8.90 1.80
CA THR A 240 -37.60 -9.80 0.67
C THR A 240 -38.88 -10.31 0.02
N ALA A 241 -38.79 -10.90 -1.17
CA ALA A 241 -39.94 -11.54 -1.84
C ALA A 241 -40.62 -12.63 -0.97
N LYS A 242 -39.86 -13.24 -0.05
CA LYS A 242 -40.34 -14.25 0.92
C LYS A 242 -40.82 -13.62 2.25
N GLY A 243 -41.01 -12.31 2.32
CA GLY A 243 -41.48 -11.60 3.52
C GLY A 243 -40.43 -11.34 4.63
N LYS A 244 -39.26 -11.99 4.58
CA LYS A 244 -38.18 -11.80 5.57
C LYS A 244 -37.64 -10.37 5.51
N LEU A 245 -37.53 -9.73 6.68
CA LEU A 245 -36.86 -8.44 6.85
C LEU A 245 -35.35 -8.61 6.83
N ILE A 246 -34.68 -7.82 5.99
CA ILE A 246 -33.21 -7.75 5.92
C ILE A 246 -32.76 -6.30 6.00
N PRO A 247 -31.57 -6.01 6.54
CA PRO A 247 -31.04 -4.65 6.55
C PRO A 247 -30.95 -4.09 5.13
N ALA A 248 -31.35 -2.84 4.96
CA ALA A 248 -31.36 -2.22 3.63
C ALA A 248 -29.95 -1.99 3.10
N LYS A 249 -29.02 -1.55 3.97
CA LYS A 249 -27.58 -1.43 3.72
C LYS A 249 -26.79 -1.79 4.97
N VAL A 250 -25.59 -2.35 4.77
CA VAL A 250 -24.68 -2.77 5.84
C VAL A 250 -23.28 -2.24 5.56
N LEU A 251 -22.71 -1.53 6.52
CA LEU A 251 -21.28 -1.20 6.59
C LEU A 251 -20.58 -2.40 7.21
N ILE A 252 -19.45 -2.81 6.64
CA ILE A 252 -18.55 -3.76 7.29
C ILE A 252 -17.39 -2.97 7.87
N TYR A 253 -17.24 -3.03 9.17
CA TYR A 253 -16.17 -2.38 9.92
C TYR A 253 -15.21 -3.45 10.44
N PHE A 254 -13.92 -3.16 10.33
CA PHE A 254 -12.83 -4.04 10.70
C PHE A 254 -11.98 -3.33 11.76
N PRO A 255 -12.18 -3.61 13.06
CA PRO A 255 -11.48 -2.94 14.15
C PRO A 255 -9.95 -3.00 14.02
N ILE A 256 -9.27 -1.89 14.21
CA ILE A 256 -7.83 -1.76 13.95
C ILE A 256 -6.96 -2.17 15.14
N THR A 257 -7.45 -2.05 16.37
CA THR A 257 -6.73 -2.43 17.60
C THR A 257 -6.25 -3.89 17.56
N PRO A 258 -7.11 -4.91 17.33
CA PRO A 258 -6.66 -6.30 17.27
C PRO A 258 -5.72 -6.57 16.08
N ARG A 259 -5.85 -5.81 14.98
CA ARG A 259 -4.97 -5.90 13.81
C ARG A 259 -3.57 -5.38 14.13
N LEU A 260 -3.46 -4.28 14.87
CA LEU A 260 -2.20 -3.71 15.32
C LEU A 260 -1.53 -4.59 16.39
N GLN A 261 -2.29 -5.07 17.37
CA GLN A 261 -1.80 -6.05 18.35
C GLN A 261 -1.25 -7.31 17.68
N ARG A 262 -1.89 -7.77 16.58
CA ARG A 262 -1.39 -8.92 15.81
C ARG A 262 0.00 -8.68 15.21
N LEU A 263 0.34 -7.46 14.82
CA LEU A 263 1.69 -7.15 14.31
C LEU A 263 2.77 -7.36 15.39
N TYR A 264 2.45 -7.05 16.65
CA TYR A 264 3.34 -7.25 17.79
C TYR A 264 3.37 -8.69 18.32
N ALA A 265 2.36 -9.50 17.96
CA ALA A 265 2.29 -10.91 18.30
C ALA A 265 3.05 -11.82 17.30
N THR A 266 3.49 -11.30 16.16
CA THR A 266 4.26 -12.06 15.16
C THR A 266 5.74 -11.66 15.22
N LYS A 267 6.62 -12.61 15.56
CA LYS A 267 8.04 -12.34 15.87
C LYS A 267 8.77 -11.56 14.78
N ASN A 268 8.72 -12.05 13.54
CA ASN A 268 9.41 -11.41 12.40
C ASN A 268 8.86 -10.01 12.07
N ILE A 269 7.59 -9.73 12.39
CA ILE A 269 6.96 -8.44 12.13
C ILE A 269 7.22 -7.47 13.28
N SER A 270 7.19 -7.96 14.52
CA SER A 270 7.32 -7.13 15.72
C SER A 270 8.67 -6.41 15.77
N GLU A 271 9.75 -7.10 15.40
CA GLU A 271 11.10 -6.49 15.31
C GLU A 271 11.14 -5.29 14.36
N ASP A 272 10.41 -5.39 13.24
CA ASP A 272 10.31 -4.38 12.18
C ASP A 272 9.34 -3.24 12.53
N MET A 273 8.44 -3.41 13.50
CA MET A 273 7.54 -2.35 13.97
C MET A 273 8.26 -1.18 14.68
N THR A 274 9.54 -1.36 14.99
CA THR A 274 10.42 -0.31 15.52
C THR A 274 11.51 0.10 14.51
N TRP A 275 11.40 -0.32 13.24
CA TRP A 275 12.41 -0.08 12.21
C TRP A 275 12.78 1.40 12.08
N HIS A 276 11.78 2.28 12.07
CA HIS A 276 11.97 3.73 11.93
C HIS A 276 12.79 4.37 13.06
N ALA A 277 12.82 3.76 14.24
CA ALA A 277 13.61 4.21 15.38
C ALA A 277 15.04 3.66 15.32
N LYS A 278 15.21 2.40 14.86
CA LYS A 278 16.51 1.72 14.72
C LYS A 278 17.31 2.16 13.50
N ASN A 279 16.66 2.70 12.48
CA ASN A 279 17.28 3.14 11.23
C ASN A 279 17.17 4.67 11.12
N PRO A 280 18.06 5.40 11.81
CA PRO A 280 18.02 6.85 11.80
C PRO A 280 18.25 7.39 10.39
N ARG A 281 17.64 8.54 10.17
CA ARG A 281 17.53 9.20 8.87
C ARG A 281 18.90 9.50 8.29
N VAL A 282 19.13 9.14 7.03
CA VAL A 282 20.30 9.64 6.29
C VAL A 282 19.98 11.06 5.81
N GLN A 283 20.80 12.02 6.22
CA GLN A 283 20.62 13.43 5.84
C GLN A 283 20.51 13.58 4.31
N ASN A 284 19.61 14.46 3.87
CA ASN A 284 19.31 14.74 2.46
C ASN A 284 18.72 13.58 1.65
N THR A 285 18.20 12.54 2.30
CA THR A 285 17.47 11.46 1.62
C THR A 285 16.03 11.35 2.14
N PHE A 286 15.13 10.91 1.28
CA PHE A 286 13.75 10.56 1.61
C PHE A 286 13.56 9.08 1.26
N ALA A 287 13.81 8.20 2.22
CA ALA A 287 13.67 6.76 2.05
C ALA A 287 12.36 6.24 2.65
N HIS A 288 11.80 6.96 3.63
CA HIS A 288 10.65 6.50 4.39
C HIS A 288 9.78 7.66 4.88
N PRO A 289 8.45 7.49 5.11
CA PRO A 289 7.58 8.53 5.69
C PRO A 289 8.11 9.18 6.97
N SER A 290 8.86 8.43 7.78
CA SER A 290 9.51 8.96 8.98
C SER A 290 10.53 10.05 8.67
N ASP A 291 11.07 10.16 7.46
CA ASP A 291 11.99 11.23 7.06
C ASP A 291 11.29 12.58 6.85
N SER A 292 9.95 12.58 6.73
CA SER A 292 9.15 13.76 6.48
C SER A 292 9.13 14.77 7.62
N GLN A 293 9.00 16.05 7.27
CA GLN A 293 8.78 17.11 8.26
C GLN A 293 7.47 16.92 9.03
N ALA A 294 6.44 16.33 8.40
CA ALA A 294 5.16 16.09 9.05
C ALA A 294 5.26 15.05 10.18
N TRP A 295 5.99 13.95 9.95
CA TRP A 295 6.29 12.98 11.00
C TRP A 295 7.13 13.60 12.12
N LYS A 296 8.22 14.30 11.77
CA LYS A 296 9.07 15.01 12.74
C LYS A 296 8.26 15.96 13.60
N HIS A 297 7.35 16.71 12.99
CA HIS A 297 6.51 17.65 13.67
C HIS A 297 5.59 16.95 14.69
N LEU A 298 4.93 15.84 14.32
CA LEU A 298 4.14 15.06 15.27
C LEU A 298 5.00 14.62 16.47
N ASP A 299 6.19 14.09 16.21
CA ASP A 299 7.07 13.59 17.27
C ASP A 299 7.53 14.70 18.21
N THR A 300 7.85 15.88 17.67
CA THR A 300 8.24 17.05 18.49
C THR A 300 7.07 17.65 19.26
N THR A 301 5.86 17.63 18.68
CA THR A 301 4.66 18.19 19.32
C THR A 301 4.13 17.26 20.42
N PHE A 302 4.30 15.95 20.26
CA PHE A 302 3.81 14.94 21.19
C PHE A 302 4.94 14.00 21.65
N PRO A 303 5.90 14.48 22.47
CA PRO A 303 7.06 13.70 22.89
C PRO A 303 6.66 12.44 23.67
N ASN A 304 5.59 12.48 24.48
CA ASN A 304 5.09 11.31 25.21
C ASN A 304 4.52 10.22 24.30
N PHE A 305 4.05 10.57 23.10
CA PHE A 305 3.65 9.59 22.10
C PHE A 305 4.88 9.03 21.37
N ALA A 306 5.84 9.90 21.04
CA ALA A 306 7.03 9.53 20.27
C ALA A 306 8.09 8.77 21.07
N SER A 307 8.14 8.95 22.40
CA SER A 307 9.08 8.28 23.30
C SER A 307 8.92 6.76 23.31
N GLU A 308 7.72 6.27 23.00
CA GLU A 308 7.46 4.86 22.80
C GLU A 308 7.54 4.53 21.30
N PRO A 309 8.65 3.95 20.81
CA PRO A 309 8.83 3.65 19.38
C PRO A 309 7.83 2.60 18.86
N ARG A 310 7.20 1.81 19.73
CA ARG A 310 6.15 0.86 19.36
C ARG A 310 4.79 1.55 19.09
N ASN A 311 4.64 2.84 19.38
CA ASN A 311 3.43 3.56 18.98
C ASN A 311 3.34 3.70 17.46
N VAL A 312 2.13 3.49 16.92
CA VAL A 312 1.94 3.30 15.48
C VAL A 312 1.50 4.57 14.80
N ARG A 313 2.16 4.91 13.70
CA ARG A 313 1.77 6.01 12.82
C ARG A 313 1.13 5.45 11.55
N LEU A 314 -0.08 5.92 11.27
CA LEU A 314 -0.96 5.39 10.24
C LEU A 314 -1.10 6.37 9.09
N GLY A 315 -1.20 5.85 7.87
CA GLY A 315 -1.73 6.58 6.71
C GLY A 315 -3.09 6.02 6.32
N LEU A 316 -4.02 6.89 5.92
CA LEU A 316 -5.35 6.50 5.45
C LEU A 316 -5.48 6.72 3.95
N CYS A 317 -5.99 5.75 3.21
CA CYS A 317 -6.40 5.96 1.83
C CYS A 317 -7.81 5.45 1.57
N THR A 318 -8.47 6.04 0.58
CA THR A 318 -9.81 5.64 0.15
C THR A 318 -10.02 5.99 -1.31
N ASP A 319 -10.68 5.10 -2.04
CA ASP A 319 -11.12 5.31 -3.41
C ASP A 319 -12.38 4.46 -3.70
N GLY A 320 -13.10 4.78 -4.78
CA GLY A 320 -14.20 3.97 -5.27
C GLY A 320 -13.71 2.76 -6.06
N PHE A 321 -14.14 1.57 -5.67
CA PHE A 321 -13.78 0.31 -6.32
C PHE A 321 -15.02 -0.39 -6.89
N ALA A 322 -14.92 -0.99 -8.08
CA ALA A 322 -15.98 -1.79 -8.68
C ALA A 322 -15.61 -3.29 -8.66
N PRO A 323 -16.21 -4.11 -7.76
CA PRO A 323 -15.77 -5.50 -7.56
C PRO A 323 -15.98 -6.43 -8.75
N HIS A 324 -16.93 -6.13 -9.62
CA HIS A 324 -17.32 -7.02 -10.72
C HIS A 324 -16.70 -6.62 -12.09
N GLY A 325 -15.75 -5.68 -12.10
CA GLY A 325 -15.06 -5.24 -13.30
C GLY A 325 -15.97 -4.63 -14.37
N LYS A 326 -15.47 -4.50 -15.61
CA LYS A 326 -16.20 -3.88 -16.74
C LYS A 326 -17.38 -4.70 -17.27
N PHE A 327 -17.48 -5.98 -16.92
CA PHE A 327 -18.44 -6.94 -17.50
C PHE A 327 -19.54 -7.41 -16.52
N GLY A 328 -19.52 -6.97 -15.26
CA GLY A 328 -20.55 -7.29 -14.27
C GLY A 328 -21.55 -6.16 -13.98
N SER A 329 -22.52 -6.41 -13.10
CA SER A 329 -23.45 -5.37 -12.62
C SER A 329 -22.69 -4.18 -12.04
N GLN A 330 -23.06 -2.95 -12.40
CA GLN A 330 -22.48 -1.70 -11.89
C GLN A 330 -22.72 -1.58 -10.37
N TYR A 331 -21.84 -2.19 -9.58
CA TYR A 331 -21.78 -2.04 -8.14
C TYR A 331 -20.39 -1.50 -7.78
N SER A 332 -20.35 -0.37 -7.10
CA SER A 332 -19.13 0.24 -6.56
C SER A 332 -19.20 0.24 -5.05
N CYS A 333 -18.08 0.00 -4.38
CA CYS A 333 -17.92 0.16 -2.94
C CYS A 333 -16.76 1.11 -2.66
N TRP A 334 -16.71 1.65 -1.43
CA TRP A 334 -15.64 2.54 -1.01
C TRP A 334 -14.90 1.90 0.17
N PRO A 335 -13.78 1.22 -0.08
CA PRO A 335 -12.88 0.81 0.99
C PRO A 335 -12.22 2.03 1.66
N VAL A 336 -12.06 1.97 2.97
CA VAL A 336 -11.11 2.81 3.72
C VAL A 336 -10.02 1.90 4.23
N ILE A 337 -8.79 2.19 3.84
CA ILE A 337 -7.61 1.38 4.13
C ILE A 337 -6.67 2.18 5.02
N LEU A 338 -6.13 1.53 6.04
CA LEU A 338 -5.07 2.05 6.89
C LEU A 338 -3.77 1.29 6.67
N THR A 339 -2.66 2.02 6.69
CA THR A 339 -1.31 1.46 6.52
C THR A 339 -0.43 1.88 7.71
N PRO A 340 0.17 0.93 8.46
CA PRO A 340 1.15 1.24 9.49
C PRO A 340 2.49 1.58 8.85
N TYR A 341 2.93 2.82 9.02
CA TYR A 341 4.21 3.30 8.53
C TYR A 341 5.38 2.99 9.45
N ASN A 342 5.18 2.21 10.52
CA ASN A 342 6.27 1.82 11.41
C ASN A 342 7.26 0.85 10.76
N LEU A 343 6.75 0.05 9.80
CA LEU A 343 7.45 -1.00 9.08
C LEU A 343 8.43 -0.44 8.03
N PRO A 344 9.47 -1.20 7.65
CA PRO A 344 10.43 -0.77 6.63
C PRO A 344 9.77 -0.52 5.26
N PRO A 345 10.41 0.27 4.37
CA PRO A 345 9.92 0.55 3.02
C PRO A 345 9.60 -0.71 2.18
N SER A 346 10.33 -1.80 2.42
CA SER A 346 10.13 -3.09 1.74
C SER A 346 8.87 -3.84 2.21
N MET A 347 8.20 -3.37 3.26
CA MET A 347 7.05 -4.02 3.90
C MET A 347 5.82 -3.12 3.98
N CYS A 348 5.94 -1.86 4.38
CA CYS A 348 4.80 -1.03 4.79
C CYS A 348 3.66 -0.95 3.75
N MET A 349 3.96 -1.01 2.45
CA MET A 349 2.96 -0.98 1.36
C MET A 349 2.58 -2.36 0.80
N LYS A 350 2.98 -3.46 1.43
CA LYS A 350 2.57 -4.82 1.01
C LYS A 350 1.15 -5.13 1.48
N ARG A 351 0.45 -6.00 0.72
CA ARG A 351 -0.95 -6.40 0.97
C ARG A 351 -1.26 -6.78 2.43
N PRO A 352 -0.42 -7.55 3.15
CA PRO A 352 -0.70 -7.93 4.54
C PRO A 352 -0.78 -6.75 5.52
N PHE A 353 -0.14 -5.62 5.18
CA PHE A 353 -0.06 -4.42 6.03
C PHE A 353 -1.01 -3.31 5.55
N MET A 354 -1.83 -3.57 4.54
CA MET A 354 -2.92 -2.67 4.11
C MET A 354 -4.21 -3.12 4.77
N PHE A 355 -4.54 -2.53 5.91
CA PHE A 355 -5.72 -2.89 6.69
C PHE A 355 -6.96 -2.30 6.08
N LEU A 356 -7.81 -3.15 5.48
CA LEU A 356 -9.18 -2.75 5.17
C LEU A 356 -9.91 -2.49 6.49
N SER A 357 -10.17 -1.22 6.81
CA SER A 357 -10.83 -0.80 8.05
C SER A 357 -12.33 -0.62 7.88
N LEU A 358 -12.77 -0.13 6.71
CA LEU A 358 -14.19 0.03 6.38
C LEU A 358 -14.47 -0.43 4.97
N LEU A 359 -15.60 -1.10 4.77
CA LEU A 359 -16.16 -1.38 3.45
C LEU A 359 -17.53 -0.72 3.35
N VAL A 360 -17.55 0.48 2.75
CA VAL A 360 -18.76 1.28 2.61
C VAL A 360 -19.61 0.74 1.45
N PRO A 361 -20.91 0.45 1.67
CA PRO A 361 -21.76 -0.18 0.68
C PRO A 361 -22.15 0.77 -0.46
N GLY A 362 -22.19 0.20 -1.67
CA GLY A 362 -22.59 0.86 -2.91
C GLY A 362 -24.08 1.11 -3.09
N PRO A 363 -24.50 1.45 -4.33
CA PRO A 363 -23.68 1.72 -5.52
C PRO A 363 -23.36 3.21 -5.73
N LYS A 364 -23.82 4.08 -4.83
CA LYS A 364 -23.64 5.53 -4.95
C LYS A 364 -22.43 5.97 -4.13
N ASN A 365 -21.64 6.87 -4.71
CA ASN A 365 -20.54 7.51 -4.01
C ASN A 365 -21.05 8.16 -2.71
N PRO A 366 -20.41 7.89 -1.56
CA PRO A 366 -20.84 8.41 -0.26
C PRO A 366 -20.72 9.94 -0.17
N LYS A 367 -19.84 10.55 -0.98
CA LYS A 367 -19.59 12.01 -1.02
C LYS A 367 -19.35 12.56 0.38
N GLY A 368 -20.12 13.58 0.77
CA GLY A 368 -20.03 14.17 2.10
C GLY A 368 -20.39 13.21 3.23
N ASN A 369 -21.18 12.17 2.96
CA ASN A 369 -21.63 11.20 3.95
C ASN A 369 -20.57 10.13 4.28
N LEU A 370 -19.38 10.16 3.67
CA LEU A 370 -18.29 9.26 4.03
C LEU A 370 -18.00 9.30 5.54
N ASP A 371 -18.10 10.48 6.15
CA ASP A 371 -17.87 10.72 7.57
C ASP A 371 -18.84 9.94 8.47
N VAL A 372 -20.10 9.78 8.04
CA VAL A 372 -21.07 8.95 8.77
C VAL A 372 -20.56 7.52 8.88
N TYR A 373 -19.96 6.98 7.81
CA TYR A 373 -19.41 5.63 7.84
C TYR A 373 -18.08 5.52 8.58
N MET A 374 -17.33 6.63 8.72
CA MET A 374 -16.05 6.65 9.43
C MET A 374 -16.18 6.73 10.95
N GLN A 375 -17.39 6.95 11.50
CA GLN A 375 -17.60 7.07 12.95
C GLN A 375 -16.97 5.95 13.80
N PRO A 376 -17.13 4.64 13.47
CA PRO A 376 -16.52 3.58 14.27
C PRO A 376 -14.99 3.63 14.26
N LEU A 377 -14.40 3.91 13.09
CA LEU A 377 -12.96 4.01 12.93
C LEU A 377 -12.38 5.21 13.69
N ILE A 378 -13.02 6.38 13.60
CA ILE A 378 -12.55 7.59 14.30
C ILE A 378 -12.68 7.42 15.81
N GLU A 379 -13.76 6.80 16.29
CA GLU A 379 -13.91 6.48 17.71
C GLU A 379 -12.78 5.59 18.22
N GLU A 380 -12.45 4.53 17.49
CA GLU A 380 -11.34 3.63 17.87
C GLU A 380 -9.98 4.34 17.80
N LEU A 381 -9.74 5.18 16.80
CA LEU A 381 -8.52 6.00 16.72
C LEU A 381 -8.40 6.98 17.88
N LYS A 382 -9.52 7.55 18.36
CA LYS A 382 -9.53 8.39 19.57
C LYS A 382 -9.18 7.58 20.80
N GLN A 383 -9.77 6.39 20.97
CA GLN A 383 -9.46 5.49 22.07
C GLN A 383 -7.98 5.09 22.08
N LEU A 384 -7.43 4.70 20.93
CA LEU A 384 -6.01 4.38 20.78
C LEU A 384 -5.10 5.59 21.07
N TRP A 385 -5.53 6.81 20.78
CA TRP A 385 -4.76 8.00 21.08
C TRP A 385 -4.82 8.38 22.57
N GLU A 386 -6.01 8.43 23.16
CA GLU A 386 -6.25 8.96 24.51
C GLU A 386 -5.93 7.94 25.61
N VAL A 387 -6.35 6.69 25.41
CA VAL A 387 -6.22 5.61 26.41
C VAL A 387 -5.11 4.64 26.01
N GLY A 388 -5.06 4.26 24.73
CA GLY A 388 -4.23 3.17 24.23
C GLY A 388 -4.84 1.79 24.47
N ALA A 389 -4.11 0.75 24.08
CA ALA A 389 -4.49 -0.64 24.27
C ALA A 389 -3.31 -1.45 24.82
N MET A 390 -3.50 -2.15 25.94
CA MET A 390 -2.45 -3.02 26.48
C MET A 390 -2.08 -4.09 25.45
N THR A 391 -0.79 -4.17 25.13
CA THR A 391 -0.28 -5.00 24.03
C THR A 391 1.02 -5.66 24.48
N TYR A 392 1.20 -6.92 24.09
CA TYR A 392 2.44 -7.65 24.33
C TYR A 392 3.27 -7.66 23.06
N ASP A 393 4.52 -7.22 23.15
CA ASP A 393 5.49 -7.33 22.08
C ASP A 393 6.30 -8.61 22.25
N ILE A 394 6.13 -9.55 21.33
CA ILE A 394 6.81 -10.86 21.37
C ILE A 394 8.34 -10.76 21.15
N SER A 395 8.81 -9.69 20.50
CA SER A 395 10.23 -9.46 20.25
C SER A 395 10.94 -8.98 21.50
N SER A 396 10.40 -7.95 22.17
CA SER A 396 10.96 -7.42 23.42
C SER A 396 10.51 -8.17 24.67
N LYS A 397 9.52 -9.07 24.56
CA LYS A 397 8.88 -9.79 25.67
C LYS A 397 8.36 -8.86 26.77
N GLN A 398 7.72 -7.77 26.37
CA GLN A 398 7.23 -6.73 27.27
C GLN A 398 5.80 -6.35 26.93
N ASN A 399 5.02 -6.03 27.96
CA ASN A 399 3.77 -5.33 27.76
C ASN A 399 4.03 -3.84 27.62
N PHE A 400 3.24 -3.19 26.78
CA PHE A 400 3.25 -1.75 26.62
C PHE A 400 1.86 -1.27 26.26
N ASN A 401 1.61 0.01 26.53
CA ASN A 401 0.37 0.63 26.14
C ASN A 401 0.46 1.14 24.70
N LEU A 402 -0.07 0.34 23.76
CA LEU A 402 -0.07 0.66 22.34
C LEU A 402 -0.98 1.86 22.07
N ARG A 403 -0.39 2.92 21.51
CA ARG A 403 -1.14 4.06 20.98
C ARG A 403 -0.95 4.18 19.47
N ALA A 404 -1.92 4.79 18.80
CA ALA A 404 -1.86 5.01 17.36
C ALA A 404 -2.26 6.44 16.96
N ALA A 405 -1.65 6.95 15.90
CA ALA A 405 -1.93 8.26 15.34
C ALA A 405 -2.07 8.20 13.82
N LEU A 406 -3.13 8.80 13.28
CA LEU A 406 -3.30 9.00 11.85
C LEU A 406 -2.52 10.26 11.41
N LEU A 407 -1.48 10.08 10.61
CA LEU A 407 -0.63 11.20 10.17
C LEU A 407 -1.27 12.02 9.05
N TRP A 408 -1.87 11.35 8.07
CA TRP A 408 -2.47 12.01 6.92
C TRP A 408 -3.35 11.04 6.14
N THR A 409 -4.15 11.61 5.24
CA THR A 409 -4.84 10.86 4.19
C THR A 409 -4.09 10.91 2.87
N ILE A 410 -4.20 9.90 2.02
CA ILE A 410 -3.75 9.88 0.62
C ILE A 410 -4.95 9.57 -0.26
N SER A 411 -5.24 10.43 -1.22
CA SER A 411 -6.45 10.33 -2.02
C SER A 411 -6.31 11.05 -3.36
N ASP A 412 -7.10 10.67 -4.36
CA ASP A 412 -7.28 11.51 -5.54
C ASP A 412 -7.95 12.85 -5.18
N PHE A 413 -8.05 13.78 -6.12
CA PHE A 413 -8.61 15.11 -5.84
C PHE A 413 -10.11 15.09 -5.48
N PRO A 414 -10.97 14.27 -6.11
CA PRO A 414 -12.33 14.04 -5.62
C PRO A 414 -12.43 13.51 -4.19
N ALA A 415 -11.68 12.48 -3.83
CA ALA A 415 -11.70 11.90 -2.49
C ALA A 415 -11.05 12.80 -1.44
N TYR A 416 -10.09 13.64 -1.83
CA TYR A 416 -9.62 14.76 -1.00
C TYR A 416 -10.79 15.62 -0.52
N GLY A 417 -11.72 15.96 -1.41
CA GLY A 417 -12.90 16.75 -1.05
C GLY A 417 -13.79 16.00 -0.07
N MET A 418 -13.99 14.70 -0.27
CA MET A 418 -14.76 13.86 0.66
C MET A 418 -14.14 13.79 2.05
N LEU A 419 -12.82 13.71 2.15
CA LEU A 419 -12.11 13.58 3.42
C LEU A 419 -11.92 14.91 4.14
N SER A 420 -11.59 15.98 3.42
CA SER A 420 -11.31 17.30 4.00
C SER A 420 -12.59 18.12 4.28
N GLY A 421 -13.64 17.92 3.48
CA GLY A 421 -14.80 18.81 3.46
C GLY A 421 -14.61 20.07 2.60
N TRP A 422 -13.47 20.20 1.90
CA TRP A 422 -13.20 21.29 0.96
C TRP A 422 -13.72 20.98 -0.45
N SER A 423 -14.35 21.94 -1.10
CA SER A 423 -14.81 21.80 -2.49
C SER A 423 -13.61 21.71 -3.43
N THR A 424 -13.56 20.63 -4.20
CA THR A 424 -12.53 20.39 -5.22
C THR A 424 -13.00 20.82 -6.62
N ALA A 425 -14.11 21.55 -6.69
CA ALA A 425 -14.68 22.10 -7.91
C ALA A 425 -14.81 23.63 -7.85
N GLY A 426 -14.83 24.26 -9.02
CA GLY A 426 -14.97 25.71 -9.18
C GLY A 426 -13.68 26.48 -8.90
N LYS A 427 -13.77 27.82 -8.88
CA LYS A 427 -12.60 28.72 -8.73
C LYS A 427 -11.81 28.52 -7.44
N LYS A 428 -12.46 28.04 -6.39
CA LYS A 428 -11.89 27.81 -5.05
C LYS A 428 -11.33 26.39 -4.87
N ALA A 429 -11.20 25.59 -5.92
CA ALA A 429 -10.79 24.18 -5.78
C ALA A 429 -9.44 24.00 -5.08
N CYS A 430 -8.50 24.93 -5.26
CA CYS A 430 -7.19 24.85 -4.61
C CYS A 430 -7.31 25.05 -3.08
N PRO A 431 -6.97 24.03 -2.28
CA PRO A 431 -7.11 24.12 -0.82
C PRO A 431 -6.07 25.03 -0.16
N TYR A 432 -5.04 25.47 -0.88
CA TYR A 432 -4.03 26.41 -0.36
C TYR A 432 -4.39 27.86 -0.69
N CYS A 433 -4.88 28.11 -1.92
CA CYS A 433 -5.26 29.46 -2.33
C CYS A 433 -6.63 29.87 -1.77
N MET A 434 -7.57 28.94 -1.68
CA MET A 434 -8.94 29.16 -1.22
C MET A 434 -9.61 30.37 -1.87
N ASP A 435 -10.10 31.33 -1.08
CA ASP A 435 -10.72 32.57 -1.54
C ASP A 435 -9.75 33.50 -2.28
N LYS A 436 -8.44 33.37 -2.04
CA LYS A 436 -7.38 34.10 -2.73
C LYS A 436 -6.97 33.47 -4.06
N SER A 437 -7.71 32.45 -4.53
CA SER A 437 -7.47 31.81 -5.82
C SER A 437 -7.59 32.80 -6.97
N LYS A 438 -6.55 32.86 -7.81
CA LYS A 438 -6.50 33.66 -9.05
C LYS A 438 -7.16 32.96 -10.25
N ALA A 439 -7.87 31.85 -10.02
CA ALA A 439 -8.50 31.06 -11.06
C ALA A 439 -9.56 31.87 -11.83
N PHE A 440 -9.62 31.67 -13.15
CA PHE A 440 -10.51 32.39 -14.04
C PHE A 440 -11.31 31.44 -14.93
N TRP A 441 -12.36 31.95 -15.57
CA TRP A 441 -13.18 31.18 -16.50
C TRP A 441 -12.65 31.33 -17.92
N LEU A 442 -12.46 30.20 -18.61
CA LEU A 442 -12.16 30.16 -20.04
C LEU A 442 -13.46 30.38 -20.81
N GLU A 443 -13.52 31.44 -21.60
CA GLU A 443 -14.75 31.86 -22.28
C GLU A 443 -15.17 30.86 -23.36
N HIS A 444 -14.21 30.31 -24.09
CA HIS A 444 -14.50 29.36 -25.17
C HIS A 444 -14.43 27.91 -24.69
N GLY A 445 -13.55 27.61 -23.73
CA GLY A 445 -13.39 26.28 -23.14
C GLY A 445 -14.46 25.91 -22.12
N GLY A 446 -15.18 26.90 -21.56
CA GLY A 446 -16.27 26.66 -20.62
C GLY A 446 -15.83 25.98 -19.31
N LYS A 447 -14.61 26.28 -18.84
CA LYS A 447 -14.00 25.65 -17.67
C LYS A 447 -13.26 26.68 -16.82
N VAL A 448 -13.13 26.38 -15.53
CA VAL A 448 -12.21 27.11 -14.64
C VAL A 448 -10.77 26.71 -14.97
N SER A 449 -9.89 27.70 -15.09
CA SER A 449 -8.47 27.52 -15.34
C SER A 449 -7.63 28.15 -14.23
N TRP A 450 -6.56 27.44 -13.87
CA TRP A 450 -5.49 27.90 -12.99
C TRP A 450 -4.21 28.22 -13.77
N PHE A 451 -4.30 28.36 -15.09
CA PHE A 451 -3.18 28.75 -15.92
C PHE A 451 -2.56 30.05 -15.38
N ASP A 452 -1.23 30.08 -15.26
CA ASP A 452 -0.48 31.23 -14.76
C ASP A 452 -0.83 31.71 -13.32
N CYS A 453 -1.46 30.86 -12.51
CA CYS A 453 -1.76 31.16 -11.10
C CYS A 453 -0.65 30.71 -10.14
N HIS A 454 0.37 29.99 -10.62
CA HIS A 454 1.41 29.37 -9.81
C HIS A 454 2.66 30.26 -9.60
N ARG A 455 2.89 31.27 -10.45
CA ARG A 455 4.08 32.13 -10.35
C ARG A 455 4.20 32.89 -9.02
N GLN A 456 3.08 33.13 -8.36
CA GLN A 456 3.03 33.80 -7.05
C GLN A 456 3.70 33.00 -5.93
N PHE A 457 3.97 31.71 -6.13
CA PHE A 457 4.68 30.85 -5.17
C PHE A 457 6.21 30.89 -5.33
N LEU A 458 6.72 31.45 -6.43
CA LEU A 458 8.17 31.55 -6.67
C LEU A 458 8.78 32.67 -5.83
N PRO A 459 10.11 32.69 -5.58
CA PRO A 459 10.78 33.86 -5.00
C PRO A 459 10.52 35.15 -5.78
N HIS A 460 10.52 36.32 -5.12
CA HIS A 460 10.15 37.61 -5.74
C HIS A 460 11.05 38.02 -6.91
N ASP A 461 12.32 37.66 -6.85
CA ASP A 461 13.36 37.89 -7.85
C ASP A 461 13.36 36.84 -8.97
N HIS A 462 12.56 35.77 -8.86
CA HIS A 462 12.58 34.67 -9.81
C HIS A 462 12.20 35.13 -11.24
N PRO A 463 13.01 34.82 -12.28
CA PRO A 463 12.83 35.33 -13.65
C PRO A 463 11.43 35.09 -14.25
N PHE A 464 10.81 33.94 -13.95
CA PHE A 464 9.46 33.63 -14.44
C PHE A 464 8.37 34.61 -13.96
N ARG A 465 8.53 35.27 -12.81
CA ARG A 465 7.59 36.33 -12.37
C ARG A 465 7.56 37.52 -13.33
N LYS A 466 8.69 37.83 -13.98
CA LYS A 466 8.84 38.92 -14.96
C LYS A 466 8.56 38.50 -16.41
N ASN A 467 8.33 37.20 -16.66
CA ASN A 467 8.11 36.68 -18.00
C ASN A 467 6.74 37.11 -18.57
N LYS A 468 6.75 37.92 -19.63
CA LYS A 468 5.56 38.49 -20.29
C LYS A 468 5.11 37.74 -21.55
N THR A 469 5.79 36.65 -21.92
CA THR A 469 5.64 36.00 -23.24
C THR A 469 5.35 34.50 -23.16
N ALA A 470 5.98 33.76 -22.24
CA ALA A 470 5.85 32.31 -22.18
C ALA A 470 4.51 31.81 -21.61
N LEU A 471 3.92 32.58 -20.70
CA LEU A 471 2.66 32.29 -20.00
C LEU A 471 1.55 33.28 -20.43
N CYS A 472 0.84 33.89 -19.48
CA CYS A 472 -0.13 34.93 -19.79
C CYS A 472 0.54 36.15 -20.42
N LYS A 473 0.05 36.57 -21.57
CA LYS A 473 0.62 37.66 -22.35
C LYS A 473 0.61 38.96 -21.56
N ASN A 474 1.73 39.68 -21.58
CA ASN A 474 1.92 40.97 -20.93
C ASN A 474 1.71 40.98 -19.39
N LYS A 475 1.72 39.82 -18.73
CA LYS A 475 1.48 39.73 -17.28
C LYS A 475 2.76 39.51 -16.49
N VAL A 476 2.98 40.37 -15.50
CA VAL A 476 4.04 40.26 -14.48
C VAL A 476 3.39 39.92 -13.14
N GLU A 477 3.99 39.03 -12.37
CA GLU A 477 3.49 38.60 -11.05
C GLU A 477 4.29 39.23 -9.91
N ASN A 478 3.74 40.32 -9.35
CA ASN A 478 4.32 41.03 -8.22
C ASN A 478 3.69 40.66 -6.87
N GLY A 479 2.63 39.85 -6.86
CA GLY A 479 1.90 39.49 -5.64
C GLY A 479 2.71 38.55 -4.74
N MET A 480 2.37 38.56 -3.46
CA MET A 480 2.88 37.57 -2.52
C MET A 480 2.19 36.22 -2.73
N GLY A 481 2.87 35.14 -2.32
CA GLY A 481 2.23 33.84 -2.21
C GLY A 481 1.03 33.91 -1.25
N PRO A 482 -0.05 33.14 -1.51
CA PRO A 482 -1.17 33.08 -0.58
C PRO A 482 -0.68 32.54 0.77
N HIS A 483 -1.18 33.14 1.86
CA HIS A 483 -0.97 32.63 3.22
C HIS A 483 -1.46 31.17 3.31
N ILE A 484 -0.56 30.27 3.72
CA ILE A 484 -0.88 28.86 3.94
C ILE A 484 -1.33 28.75 5.39
N MET A 485 -2.64 28.53 5.59
CA MET A 485 -3.21 28.44 6.93
C MET A 485 -2.66 27.24 7.69
N CYS A 486 -2.27 27.46 8.94
CA CYS A 486 -1.90 26.40 9.86
C CYS A 486 -3.14 25.59 10.29
N GLY A 487 -2.93 24.49 11.00
CA GLY A 487 -4.05 23.63 11.40
C GLY A 487 -5.00 24.28 12.41
N GLU A 488 -4.52 25.17 13.29
CA GLU A 488 -5.38 25.94 14.20
C GLU A 488 -6.22 26.97 13.43
N GLU A 489 -5.65 27.70 12.47
CA GLU A 489 -6.42 28.62 11.61
C GLU A 489 -7.50 27.89 10.81
N LEU A 490 -7.16 26.72 10.25
CA LEU A 490 -8.11 25.86 9.57
C LEU A 490 -9.22 25.35 10.51
N TRP A 491 -8.87 24.98 11.74
CA TRP A 491 -9.84 24.57 12.74
C TRP A 491 -10.85 25.70 13.02
N GLN A 492 -10.38 26.95 13.18
CA GLN A 492 -11.27 28.10 13.37
C GLN A 492 -12.24 28.31 12.20
N CYS A 493 -11.85 27.96 10.96
CA CYS A 493 -12.73 28.02 9.80
C CYS A 493 -13.82 26.94 9.80
N VAL A 494 -13.57 25.78 10.40
CA VAL A 494 -14.45 24.59 10.27
C VAL A 494 -15.15 24.16 11.54
N LYS A 495 -14.76 24.68 12.71
CA LYS A 495 -15.26 24.25 14.04
C LYS A 495 -16.78 24.34 14.18
N ASP A 496 -17.39 25.36 13.57
CA ASP A 496 -18.82 25.66 13.68
C ASP A 496 -19.61 25.22 12.43
N LEU A 497 -18.96 24.53 11.47
CA LEU A 497 -19.63 24.03 10.29
C LEU A 497 -20.43 22.77 10.59
N PRO A 498 -21.58 22.55 9.90
CA PRO A 498 -22.32 21.31 10.03
C PRO A 498 -21.50 20.06 9.71
N LYS A 499 -21.67 19.03 10.51
CA LYS A 499 -21.16 17.68 10.30
C LYS A 499 -22.07 16.90 9.34
N ALA A 500 -21.56 15.81 8.80
CA ALA A 500 -22.37 14.93 7.95
C ALA A 500 -23.57 14.30 8.70
N THR A 501 -23.45 14.14 10.01
CA THR A 501 -24.48 13.62 10.91
C THR A 501 -25.62 14.60 11.18
N ASP A 502 -25.43 15.90 10.92
CA ASP A 502 -26.48 16.92 11.08
C ASP A 502 -27.51 16.87 9.94
N GLY A 503 -27.25 16.03 8.94
CA GLY A 503 -28.18 15.71 7.89
C GLY A 503 -28.01 16.51 6.61
N PRO A 504 -28.68 16.06 5.53
CA PRO A 504 -28.46 16.58 4.18
C PRO A 504 -28.89 18.04 4.01
N GLU A 505 -29.88 18.50 4.78
CA GLU A 505 -30.36 19.89 4.72
C GLU A 505 -29.31 20.90 5.22
N ALA A 506 -28.67 20.62 6.35
CA ALA A 506 -27.60 21.45 6.90
C ALA A 506 -26.43 21.58 5.90
N LEU A 507 -26.00 20.45 5.33
CA LEU A 507 -24.96 20.42 4.31
C LEU A 507 -25.36 21.15 3.02
N LYS A 508 -26.64 21.07 2.63
CA LYS A 508 -27.15 21.77 1.44
C LYS A 508 -27.11 23.28 1.63
N LYS A 509 -27.49 23.77 2.82
CA LYS A 509 -27.42 25.20 3.16
C LYS A 509 -25.99 25.72 3.06
N LEU A 510 -25.02 24.99 3.60
CA LEU A 510 -23.60 25.35 3.52
C LEU A 510 -23.08 25.36 2.08
N LYS A 511 -23.42 24.34 1.27
CA LYS A 511 -23.04 24.29 -0.15
C LYS A 511 -23.57 25.48 -0.94
N SER A 512 -24.81 25.90 -0.68
CA SER A 512 -25.42 27.06 -1.33
C SER A 512 -24.71 28.38 -0.99
N ALA A 513 -24.04 28.47 0.16
CA ALA A 513 -23.27 29.65 0.55
C ALA A 513 -21.98 29.83 -0.28
N LYS A 514 -21.54 28.82 -1.04
CA LYS A 514 -20.37 28.87 -1.95
C LYS A 514 -19.07 29.33 -1.28
N MET A 515 -18.89 28.98 0.00
CA MET A 515 -17.71 29.33 0.80
C MET A 515 -16.51 28.39 0.58
N GLY A 516 -16.64 27.37 -0.27
CA GLY A 516 -15.60 26.35 -0.49
C GLY A 516 -15.78 25.15 0.44
N TRP A 517 -15.92 25.38 1.74
CA TRP A 517 -16.27 24.33 2.70
C TRP A 517 -17.71 23.83 2.48
N PHE A 518 -17.92 22.53 2.61
CA PHE A 518 -19.25 21.93 2.53
C PHE A 518 -19.62 21.03 3.71
N LYS A 519 -18.70 20.81 4.65
CA LYS A 519 -18.91 20.15 5.95
C LYS A 519 -17.73 20.41 6.87
N GLN A 520 -17.93 20.19 8.17
CA GLN A 520 -16.85 19.84 9.08
C GLN A 520 -16.50 18.35 8.90
N SER A 521 -15.25 18.04 8.56
CA SER A 521 -14.78 16.66 8.46
C SER A 521 -14.73 15.98 9.84
N ILE A 522 -15.14 14.72 9.92
CA ILE A 522 -15.01 13.91 11.15
C ILE A 522 -13.56 13.72 11.60
N LEU A 523 -12.57 13.89 10.71
CA LEU A 523 -11.15 13.79 11.08
C LEU A 523 -10.73 14.86 12.10
N TRP A 524 -11.45 15.99 12.17
CA TRP A 524 -11.24 17.02 13.19
C TRP A 524 -11.64 16.58 14.60
N GLU A 525 -12.31 15.43 14.77
CA GLU A 525 -12.59 14.85 16.08
C GLU A 525 -11.37 14.13 16.69
N LEU A 526 -10.32 13.88 15.91
CA LEU A 526 -9.05 13.38 16.43
C LEU A 526 -8.35 14.52 17.19
N PRO A 527 -8.00 14.37 18.48
CA PRO A 527 -7.54 15.47 19.33
C PRO A 527 -6.33 16.23 18.81
N TYR A 528 -5.46 15.54 18.07
CA TYR A 528 -4.18 16.05 17.53
C TYR A 528 -4.27 16.51 16.08
N TRP A 529 -5.43 16.40 15.41
CA TRP A 529 -5.54 16.63 13.95
C TRP A 529 -5.20 18.07 13.54
N LYS A 530 -5.55 19.03 14.41
CA LYS A 530 -5.24 20.45 14.23
C LYS A 530 -3.75 20.76 14.38
N ASP A 531 -3.00 19.89 15.07
CA ASP A 531 -1.58 20.06 15.29
C ASP A 531 -0.73 19.41 14.18
N LEU A 532 -1.36 18.69 13.25
CA LEU A 532 -0.66 18.10 12.11
C LEU A 532 -0.19 19.17 11.12
N LEU A 533 1.06 19.07 10.70
CA LEU A 533 1.63 19.93 9.65
C LEU A 533 0.94 19.69 8.30
N LEU A 534 0.58 18.44 8.01
CA LEU A 534 0.01 17.99 6.74
C LEU A 534 -1.07 16.93 7.01
N ARG A 535 -2.31 17.24 6.66
CA ARG A 535 -3.49 16.39 6.91
C ARG A 535 -3.89 15.53 5.71
N HIS A 536 -3.72 16.07 4.51
CA HIS A 536 -4.24 15.48 3.28
C HIS A 536 -3.21 15.57 2.16
N ASN A 537 -2.83 14.41 1.65
CA ASN A 537 -1.96 14.23 0.50
C ASN A 537 -2.78 13.84 -0.72
N LEU A 538 -2.30 14.28 -1.88
CA LEU A 538 -2.84 13.85 -3.15
C LEU A 538 -2.08 12.63 -3.67
N ASP A 539 -2.81 11.68 -4.23
CA ASP A 539 -2.22 10.54 -4.93
C ASP A 539 -1.53 11.04 -6.22
N VAL A 540 -0.20 11.13 -6.14
CA VAL A 540 0.65 11.59 -7.24
C VAL A 540 0.57 10.63 -8.42
N MET A 541 0.47 9.32 -8.21
CA MET A 541 0.41 8.36 -9.33
C MET A 541 -0.85 8.57 -10.16
N HIS A 542 -2.00 8.76 -9.50
CA HIS A 542 -3.24 9.04 -10.19
C HIS A 542 -3.19 10.38 -10.96
N ILE A 543 -2.59 11.41 -10.35
CA ILE A 543 -2.43 12.73 -10.97
C ILE A 543 -1.48 12.66 -12.18
N GLU A 544 -0.33 12.02 -12.03
CA GLU A 544 0.68 11.86 -13.07
C GLU A 544 0.14 11.08 -14.25
N LYS A 545 -0.59 9.98 -13.99
CA LYS A 545 -1.28 9.23 -15.05
C LYS A 545 -2.23 10.13 -15.82
N ASN A 546 -3.12 10.85 -15.13
CA ASN A 546 -4.10 11.73 -15.79
C ASN A 546 -3.43 12.85 -16.59
N PHE A 547 -2.34 13.42 -16.06
CA PHE A 547 -1.56 14.44 -16.76
C PHE A 547 -0.86 13.86 -17.99
N PHE A 548 -0.22 12.69 -17.85
CA PHE A 548 0.44 11.98 -18.92
C PHE A 548 -0.54 11.62 -20.04
N ASP A 549 -1.70 11.06 -19.70
CA ASP A 549 -2.75 10.71 -20.67
C ASP A 549 -3.21 11.95 -21.46
N GLN A 550 -3.41 13.09 -20.81
CA GLN A 550 -3.77 14.33 -21.51
C GLN A 550 -2.64 14.84 -22.39
N LEU A 551 -1.40 14.82 -21.89
CA LEU A 551 -0.22 15.27 -22.63
C LEU A 551 0.01 14.41 -23.88
N ILE A 552 0.03 13.08 -23.72
CA ILE A 552 0.32 12.15 -24.81
C ILE A 552 -0.79 12.20 -25.87
N ASN A 553 -2.06 12.25 -25.47
CA ASN A 553 -3.17 12.38 -26.43
C ASN A 553 -3.11 13.70 -27.21
N THR A 554 -2.60 14.76 -26.59
CA THR A 554 -2.44 16.08 -27.23
C THR A 554 -1.26 16.10 -28.20
N VAL A 555 -0.10 15.59 -27.79
CA VAL A 555 1.11 15.52 -28.63
C VAL A 555 0.94 14.52 -29.79
N MET A 556 0.23 13.41 -29.55
CA MET A 556 -0.09 12.40 -30.56
C MET A 556 -1.30 12.78 -31.42
N ASP A 557 -1.93 13.94 -31.20
CA ASP A 557 -3.11 14.41 -31.92
C ASP A 557 -4.18 13.32 -32.08
N VAL A 558 -4.53 12.69 -30.95
CA VAL A 558 -5.51 11.60 -30.92
C VAL A 558 -6.91 12.19 -31.05
N LYS A 559 -7.58 11.88 -32.16
CA LYS A 559 -8.92 12.39 -32.46
C LYS A 559 -9.90 12.06 -31.31
N GLY A 560 -10.56 13.10 -30.79
CA GLY A 560 -11.51 12.98 -29.69
C GLY A 560 -10.91 12.97 -28.28
N SER A 561 -9.59 12.82 -28.14
CA SER A 561 -8.90 12.81 -26.84
C SER A 561 -7.86 13.94 -26.68
N THR A 562 -7.43 14.56 -27.78
CA THR A 562 -6.53 15.73 -27.75
C THR A 562 -7.14 16.90 -26.99
N SER A 563 -6.34 17.58 -26.16
CA SER A 563 -6.73 18.83 -25.50
C SER A 563 -6.61 20.04 -26.44
N ASP A 564 -5.99 19.86 -27.61
CA ASP A 564 -5.81 20.90 -28.62
C ASP A 564 -7.08 21.07 -29.48
N THR A 565 -8.01 21.85 -28.96
CA THR A 565 -9.34 22.06 -29.56
C THR A 565 -9.51 23.49 -30.09
N THR A 566 -10.47 23.70 -30.99
CA THR A 566 -10.85 25.04 -31.46
C THR A 566 -11.14 26.01 -30.31
N SER A 567 -11.82 25.56 -29.26
CA SER A 567 -12.07 26.36 -28.05
C SER A 567 -10.77 26.71 -27.32
N ALA A 568 -9.89 25.74 -27.09
CA ALA A 568 -8.60 25.98 -26.45
C ALA A 568 -7.74 26.97 -27.26
N ARG A 569 -7.78 26.89 -28.60
CA ARG A 569 -7.08 27.80 -29.52
C ARG A 569 -7.57 29.23 -29.42
N LYS A 570 -8.89 29.45 -29.34
CA LYS A 570 -9.49 30.78 -29.12
C LYS A 570 -9.11 31.36 -27.75
N ASP A 571 -9.15 30.54 -26.69
CA ASP A 571 -8.71 30.97 -25.37
C ASP A 571 -7.21 31.28 -25.35
N MET A 572 -6.37 30.47 -25.99
CA MET A 572 -4.93 30.74 -26.11
C MET A 572 -4.65 32.06 -26.85
N ALA A 573 -5.37 32.39 -27.92
CA ALA A 573 -5.25 33.68 -28.60
C ALA A 573 -5.56 34.85 -27.65
N LYS A 574 -6.55 34.66 -26.76
CA LYS A 574 -6.92 35.63 -25.74
C LYS A 574 -5.85 35.77 -24.66
N TYR A 575 -5.34 34.69 -24.10
CA TYR A 575 -4.50 34.73 -22.90
C TYR A 575 -2.99 34.63 -23.15
N CYS A 576 -2.54 34.10 -24.30
CA CYS A 576 -1.13 33.78 -24.57
C CYS A 576 -0.59 34.55 -25.79
N LYS A 577 0.74 34.66 -25.90
CA LYS A 577 1.44 35.16 -27.12
C LYS A 577 1.89 33.99 -27.99
N ARG A 578 0.94 33.32 -28.65
CA ARG A 578 1.19 32.13 -29.48
C ARG A 578 0.51 32.29 -30.85
N ARG A 579 0.92 33.29 -31.63
CA ARG A 579 0.31 33.60 -32.95
C ARG A 579 0.29 32.39 -33.89
N GLN A 580 1.34 31.57 -33.86
CA GLN A 580 1.42 30.34 -34.63
C GLN A 580 0.36 29.29 -34.27
N LEU A 581 -0.30 29.46 -33.12
CA LEU A 581 -1.39 28.60 -32.68
C LEU A 581 -2.78 29.20 -32.92
N GLU A 582 -2.90 30.44 -33.38
CA GLU A 582 -4.20 31.08 -33.61
C GLU A 582 -4.93 30.43 -34.80
N LEU A 583 -6.26 30.47 -34.81
CA LEU A 583 -7.05 29.93 -35.92
C LEU A 583 -6.91 30.82 -37.16
N GLY A 584 -6.77 30.21 -38.33
CA GLY A 584 -6.71 30.89 -39.63
C GLY A 584 -8.09 31.12 -40.25
N ASN A 585 -8.13 31.95 -41.30
CA ASN A 585 -9.28 32.19 -42.18
C ASN A 585 -10.63 32.32 -41.44
N GLY A 586 -10.77 33.31 -40.56
CA GLY A 586 -12.04 33.56 -39.87
C GLY A 586 -12.52 32.41 -38.96
N ASN A 587 -11.59 31.66 -38.36
CA ASN A 587 -11.80 30.46 -37.55
C ASN A 587 -12.10 29.15 -38.31
N GLN A 588 -11.88 29.11 -39.62
CA GLN A 588 -12.17 27.91 -40.42
C GLN A 588 -11.01 26.90 -40.48
N THR A 589 -9.76 27.35 -40.26
CA THR A 589 -8.58 26.48 -40.33
C THR A 589 -7.82 26.46 -39.01
N MET A 590 -7.48 25.27 -38.53
CA MET A 590 -6.68 25.08 -37.32
C MET A 590 -5.25 24.67 -37.72
N PRO A 591 -4.25 25.55 -37.60
CA PRO A 591 -2.89 25.22 -37.99
C PRO A 591 -2.32 24.13 -37.08
N LYS A 592 -1.56 23.22 -37.69
CA LYS A 592 -0.94 22.12 -36.96
C LYS A 592 -0.03 22.67 -35.87
N ALA A 593 -0.23 22.19 -34.64
CA ALA A 593 0.60 22.61 -33.53
C ALA A 593 2.06 22.15 -33.73
N PRO A 594 3.06 22.96 -33.33
CA PRO A 594 4.47 22.57 -33.42
C PRO A 594 4.83 21.42 -32.48
N PHE A 595 4.03 21.19 -31.43
CA PHE A 595 4.17 20.05 -30.52
C PHE A 595 3.43 18.79 -31.01
N ALA A 596 2.60 18.89 -32.04
CA ALA A 596 1.83 17.76 -32.54
C ALA A 596 2.67 16.94 -33.52
N LEU A 597 2.92 15.68 -33.18
CA LEU A 597 3.77 14.80 -33.98
C LEU A 597 3.13 14.52 -35.35
N ASP A 598 3.93 14.50 -36.41
CA ASP A 598 3.51 13.91 -37.68
C ASP A 598 3.51 12.38 -37.65
N LYS A 599 3.03 11.75 -38.73
CA LYS A 599 2.91 10.29 -38.81
C LYS A 599 4.27 9.58 -38.68
N ALA A 600 5.35 10.16 -39.22
CA ALA A 600 6.68 9.58 -39.14
C ALA A 600 7.23 9.68 -37.71
N GLN A 601 7.08 10.84 -37.08
CA GLN A 601 7.47 11.06 -35.68
C GLN A 601 6.68 10.17 -34.70
N LYS A 602 5.36 10.00 -34.92
CA LYS A 602 4.54 9.06 -34.13
C LYS A 602 5.08 7.63 -34.26
N LYS A 603 5.47 7.20 -35.47
CA LYS A 603 6.05 5.87 -35.70
C LYS A 603 7.35 5.69 -34.91
N VAL A 604 8.25 6.68 -34.95
CA VAL A 604 9.51 6.65 -34.18
C VAL A 604 9.24 6.51 -32.68
N LEU A 605 8.28 7.28 -32.14
CA LEU A 605 7.91 7.17 -30.72
C LEU A 605 7.33 5.80 -30.37
N CYS A 606 6.40 5.28 -31.18
CA CYS A 606 5.82 3.94 -30.98
C CYS A 606 6.88 2.84 -31.05
N GLU A 607 7.83 2.92 -31.98
CA GLU A 607 8.95 1.97 -32.08
C GLU A 607 9.84 2.04 -30.84
N TRP A 608 10.18 3.25 -30.38
CA TRP A 608 10.96 3.42 -29.15
C TRP A 608 10.24 2.85 -27.91
N VAL A 609 8.93 3.10 -27.76
CA VAL A 609 8.13 2.53 -26.65
C VAL A 609 8.08 1.00 -26.72
N ARG A 610 7.93 0.44 -27.93
CA ARG A 610 7.91 -1.01 -28.15
C ARG A 610 9.24 -1.66 -27.77
N ASP A 611 10.35 -0.98 -28.03
CA ASP A 611 11.69 -1.52 -27.80
C ASP A 611 12.20 -1.23 -26.37
N LEU A 612 11.41 -0.50 -25.57
CA LEU A 612 11.73 -0.08 -24.22
C LEU A 612 11.76 -1.28 -23.26
N LYS A 613 12.88 -1.44 -22.55
CA LYS A 613 13.08 -2.52 -21.58
C LYS A 613 13.29 -1.93 -20.20
N PHE A 614 12.56 -2.45 -19.24
CA PHE A 614 12.73 -2.11 -17.83
C PHE A 614 13.34 -3.30 -17.08
N PRO A 615 13.97 -3.06 -15.91
CA PRO A 615 14.30 -4.13 -14.98
C PRO A 615 13.08 -5.01 -14.68
N ASP A 616 13.33 -6.28 -14.34
CA ASP A 616 12.26 -7.22 -14.00
C ASP A 616 11.37 -6.68 -12.87
N ALA A 617 10.06 -6.91 -12.99
CA ALA A 617 9.00 -6.39 -12.10
C ALA A 617 8.86 -4.85 -11.98
N TYR A 618 9.56 -4.05 -12.79
CA TYR A 618 9.45 -2.59 -12.76
C TYR A 618 8.25 -2.03 -13.56
N ALA A 619 7.93 -2.64 -14.70
CA ALA A 619 6.78 -2.28 -15.53
C ALA A 619 6.27 -3.49 -16.33
N SER A 620 5.00 -3.46 -16.74
CA SER A 620 4.48 -4.40 -17.73
C SER A 620 5.17 -4.21 -19.07
N ASN A 621 5.16 -5.25 -19.91
CA ASN A 621 5.71 -5.15 -21.25
C ASN A 621 4.83 -4.25 -22.12
N LEU A 622 5.21 -2.98 -22.24
CA LEU A 622 4.50 -1.96 -23.00
C LEU A 622 4.36 -2.25 -24.49
N SER A 623 5.10 -3.23 -25.05
CA SER A 623 4.94 -3.65 -26.44
C SER A 623 3.70 -4.52 -26.70
N ARG A 624 3.07 -5.02 -25.64
CA ARG A 624 1.88 -5.90 -25.72
C ARG A 624 0.56 -5.16 -25.55
N ASP A 625 0.60 -3.92 -25.06
CA ASP A 625 -0.55 -3.04 -24.86
C ASP A 625 -0.60 -1.99 -25.99
#